data_AF-A0A1G9Y5N0-F1
#
_entry.id   AF-A0A1G9Y5N0-F1
#
_cell.length_a   1.000
_cell.length_b   1.000
_cell.length_c   1.000
_cell.angle_alpha   90.00
_cell.angle_beta   90.00
_cell.angle_gamma   90.00
#
_symmetry.space_group_name_H-M   'P 1'
#
loop_
_entity.id
_entity.type
_entity.pdbx_description
1 polymer ?
#
loop_
_entity_poly.entity_id
_entity_poly.type
_entity_poly.pdbx_seq_one_letter_code
_entity_poly.pdbx_strand_id
1 'polypeptide(L)' 'MSEYQYYEFLAIDRPLDDAEQAEGRSLSTRARITATSFVNEYHWGDSKGNPNRLMERALST' A
#
# COMPACT_ATOMS: atom_id res chain seq x y z
N MET A 1 13.50 3.55 -19.24
CA MET A 1 12.18 4.20 -19.17
C MET A 1 11.73 4.11 -17.73
N SER A 2 11.45 5.24 -17.08
CA SER A 2 10.94 5.24 -15.71
C SER A 2 9.46 4.84 -15.74
N GLU A 3 9.13 3.73 -15.09
CA GLU A 3 7.75 3.29 -14.97
C GLU A 3 7.14 3.95 -13.74
N TYR A 4 5.95 4.53 -13.93
CA TYR A 4 5.15 5.09 -12.85
C TYR A 4 4.00 4.14 -12.58
N GLN A 5 3.89 3.69 -11.34
CA GLN A 5 2.79 2.85 -10.89
C GLN A 5 2.09 3.50 -9.70
N TYR A 6 0.77 3.54 -9.77
CA TYR A 6 -0.11 4.05 -8.73
C TYR A 6 -1.01 2.90 -8.27
N TYR A 7 -0.97 2.60 -6.98
CA TYR A 7 -1.88 1.64 -6.35
C TYR A 7 -2.68 2.32 -5.27
N GLU A 8 -3.99 2.10 -5.27
CA GLU A 8 -4.91 2.58 -4.23
C GLU A 8 -5.80 1.43 -3.79
N PHE A 9 -5.84 1.24 -2.47
CA PHE A 9 -6.69 0.29 -1.79
C PHE A 9 -7.67 1.05 -0.93
N LEU A 10 -8.92 0.62 -0.93
CA LEU A 10 -10.01 1.24 -0.20
C LEU A 10 -10.60 0.24 0.79
N ALA A 11 -10.82 0.69 2.01
CA ALA A 11 -11.52 -0.10 3.01
C ALA A 11 -13.03 0.04 2.78
N ILE A 12 -13.69 -1.06 2.40
CA ILE A 12 -15.11 -1.04 1.99
C ILE A 12 -16.03 -1.37 3.15
N ASP A 13 -15.70 -2.37 3.97
CA ASP A 13 -16.58 -2.85 5.04
C ASP A 13 -16.47 -2.03 6.33
N ARG A 14 -15.24 -1.69 6.73
CA ARG A 14 -14.97 -0.88 7.94
C ARG A 14 -13.70 -0.06 7.76
N PRO A 15 -13.56 1.07 8.48
CA PRO A 15 -12.31 1.80 8.53
C PRO A 15 -11.17 0.94 9.12
N LEU A 16 -9.95 1.18 8.63
CA LEU A 16 -8.70 0.65 9.15
C LEU A 16 -8.46 1.22 10.56
N ASP A 17 -8.17 0.33 11.50
CA ASP A 17 -7.74 0.70 12.83
C ASP A 17 -6.27 1.16 12.86
N ASP A 18 -5.83 1.65 14.01
CA ASP A 18 -4.47 2.18 14.16
C ASP A 18 -3.38 1.11 13.93
N ALA A 19 -3.67 -0.16 14.20
CA ALA A 19 -2.73 -1.26 14.01
C ALA A 19 -2.60 -1.62 12.52
N GLU A 20 -3.72 -1.69 11.79
CA GLU A 20 -3.77 -1.92 10.35
C GLU A 20 -3.07 -0.78 9.58
N GLN A 21 -3.29 0.46 10.01
CA GLN A 21 -2.57 1.62 9.46
C GLN A 21 -1.07 1.56 9.74
N ALA A 22 -0.66 1.12 10.94
CA ALA A 22 0.74 0.94 11.30
C ALA A 22 1.41 -0.18 10.49
N GLU A 23 0.71 -1.27 10.22
CA GLU A 23 1.22 -2.35 9.37
C GLU A 23 1.43 -1.85 7.93
N GLY A 24 0.47 -1.12 7.37
CA GLY A 24 0.63 -0.48 6.07
C GLY A 24 1.87 0.42 6.02
N ARG A 25 2.15 1.15 7.10
CA ARG A 25 3.33 2.02 7.22
C ARG A 25 4.64 1.24 7.21
N SER A 26 4.65 0.04 7.78
CA SER A 26 5.80 -0.87 7.72
C SER A 26 6.03 -1.46 6.32
N LEU A 27 4.97 -1.59 5.51
CA LEU A 27 5.05 -2.14 4.15
C LEU A 27 5.50 -1.11 3.12
N SER A 28 5.08 0.14 3.26
CA SER A 28 5.56 1.24 2.41
C SER A 28 5.74 2.51 3.23
N THR A 29 6.98 3.00 3.28
CA THR A 29 7.33 4.26 3.94
C THR A 29 6.82 5.49 3.18
N ARG A 30 6.51 5.33 1.89
CA ARG A 30 6.01 6.39 1.01
C ARG A 30 4.49 6.36 0.83
N ALA A 31 3.81 5.33 1.34
CA ALA A 31 2.38 5.24 1.19
C ALA A 31 1.68 6.33 2.01
N ARG A 32 0.62 6.91 1.42
CA ARG A 32 -0.36 7.71 2.13
C ARG A 32 -1.43 6.77 2.67
N ILE A 33 -1.59 6.77 3.98
CA ILE A 33 -2.51 5.88 4.69
C ILE A 33 -3.52 6.73 5.43
N THR A 34 -4.78 6.38 5.31
CA THR A 34 -5.90 6.95 6.05
C THR A 34 -6.75 5.81 6.61
N ALA A 35 -7.71 6.13 7.48
CA ALA A 35 -8.66 5.15 7.98
C ALA A 35 -9.49 4.46 6.88
N THR A 36 -9.55 4.98 5.64
CA THR A 36 -10.35 4.38 4.57
C THR A 36 -9.56 4.08 3.31
N SER A 37 -8.28 4.44 3.25
CA SER A 37 -7.48 4.28 2.05
C SER A 37 -6.00 4.06 2.32
N PHE A 38 -5.37 3.28 1.46
CA PHE A 38 -3.93 3.10 1.37
C PHE A 38 -3.49 3.36 -0.07
N VAL A 39 -2.70 4.41 -0.28
CA VAL A 39 -2.22 4.84 -1.59
C VAL A 39 -0.72 4.74 -1.65
N ASN A 40 -0.19 4.11 -2.69
CA ASN A 40 1.25 3.91 -2.87
C ASN A 40 1.67 4.29 -4.29
N GLU A 41 2.63 5.20 -4.38
CA GLU A 41 3.19 5.70 -5.63
C GLU A 41 4.61 5.20 -5.79
N TYR A 42 4.84 4.46 -6.86
CA TYR A 42 6.14 3.94 -7.22
C TYR A 42 6.68 4.65 -8.44
N HIS A 43 7.85 5.26 -8.29
CA HIS A 43 8.69 5.71 -9.38
C HIS A 43 9.84 4.71 -9.52
N TRP A 44 9.75 3.78 -10.47
CA TRP A 44 10.79 2.78 -10.69
C TRP A 44 11.91 3.33 -11.58
N GLY A 45 13.07 3.57 -10.98
CA GLY A 45 14.36 3.56 -11.67
C GLY A 45 15.02 2.20 -11.45
N ASP A 46 15.01 1.34 -12.47
CA ASP A 46 15.72 0.04 -12.59
C ASP A 46 15.65 -0.96 -11.40
N SER A 47 14.78 -0.76 -10.41
CA SER A 47 14.81 -1.51 -9.15
C SER A 47 13.45 -2.16 -8.88
N LYS A 48 13.40 -3.48 -9.11
CA LYS A 48 12.23 -4.35 -9.01
C LYS A 48 11.71 -4.47 -7.56
N GLY A 49 10.71 -3.67 -7.19
CA GLY A 49 9.89 -3.93 -6.01
C GLY A 49 8.60 -4.61 -6.44
N ASN A 50 8.32 -5.85 -5.99
CA ASN A 50 7.15 -6.62 -6.44
C ASN A 50 5.86 -6.13 -5.73
N PRO A 51 4.92 -5.46 -6.43
CA PRO A 51 3.71 -4.91 -5.83
C PRO A 51 2.72 -5.99 -5.35
N ASN A 52 2.82 -7.21 -5.87
CA ASN A 52 1.94 -8.33 -5.48
C ASN A 52 2.08 -8.74 -4.01
N ARG A 53 3.24 -8.51 -3.37
CA ARG A 53 3.42 -8.79 -1.93
C ARG A 53 2.64 -7.87 -1.01
N LEU A 54 2.24 -6.68 -1.49
CA LEU A 54 1.38 -5.76 -0.72
C LEU A 54 -0.05 -6.30 -0.64
N MET A 55 -0.56 -6.86 -1.75
CA MET A 55 -1.93 -7.37 -1.81
C MET A 55 -2.14 -8.64 -0.98
N GLU A 56 -1.14 -9.54 -0.93
CA GLU A 56 -1.27 -10.81 -0.21
C GLU A 56 -1.35 -10.67 1.32
N ARG A 57 -0.85 -9.57 1.90
CA ARG A 57 -0.83 -9.39 3.37
C ARG A 57 -1.91 -8.45 3.90
N ALA A 58 -2.40 -7.50 3.09
CA ALA A 58 -3.45 -6.57 3.52
C ALA A 58 -4.86 -7.19 3.59
N LEU A 59 -5.06 -8.40 3.04
CA LEU A 59 -6.37 -9.06 2.94
C LEU A 59 -6.41 -10.46 3.59
N SER A 60 -5.39 -10.84 4.37
CA SER A 60 -5.36 -12.12 5.08
C SER A 60 -5.22 -11.91 6.58
N THR A 61 -6.31 -11.52 7.24
CA THR A 61 -6.81 -12.00 8.55
C THR A 61 -8.14 -11.30 8.84
#